data_AF-A0A4R5HMB8-F1
#
_entry.id   AF-A0A4R5HMB8-F1
#
_cell.length_a   1.000
_cell.length_b   1.000
_cell.length_c   1.000
_cell.angle_alpha   90.00
_cell.angle_beta   90.00
_cell.angle_gamma   90.00
#
_symmetry.space_group_name_H-M   'P 1'
#
loop_
_entity.id
_entity.type
_entity.pdbx_description
1 polymer ?
#
loop_
_entity_poly.entity_id
_entity_poly.type
_entity_poly.pdbx_seq_one_letter_code
_entity_poly.pdbx_strand_id
1 'polypeptide(L)'
;YIKQGKLSQISDATNTKKVDTSELIRVFGSLTATHATLSQSDAMQHDATPKTDQSVALLQQKIALLEQLLENKNKELQRQDEHIDSLKQAMLLIESKLPTTPEPVTPVPAKKSWQFWKK
;
A
#
# COMPACT_ATOMS: atom_id res chain seq x y z
N TYR A 1 26.93 34.21 12.47
CA TYR A 1 26.64 33.01 13.28
C TYR A 1 27.24 31.73 12.69
N ILE A 2 27.05 31.48 11.39
CA ILE A 2 27.59 30.27 10.73
C ILE A 2 29.13 30.27 10.68
N LYS A 3 29.76 31.35 10.20
CA LYS A 3 31.24 31.44 10.13
C LYS A 3 31.92 31.40 11.50
N GLN A 4 31.19 31.76 12.55
CA GLN A 4 31.64 31.70 13.94
C GLN A 4 31.34 30.36 14.62
N GLY A 5 30.77 29.38 13.91
CA GLY A 5 30.42 28.07 14.46
C GLY A 5 29.22 28.05 15.42
N LYS A 6 28.51 29.17 15.57
CA LYS A 6 27.35 29.29 16.49
C LYS A 6 26.07 28.68 15.90
N LEU A 7 25.98 28.52 14.58
CA LEU A 7 24.83 27.98 13.89
C LEU A 7 25.31 26.94 12.86
N SER A 8 24.78 25.72 12.93
CA SER A 8 25.16 24.66 12.00
C SER A 8 24.32 24.73 10.72
N GLN A 9 24.86 24.20 9.64
CA GLN A 9 24.19 24.09 8.35
C GLN A 9 24.15 22.63 7.90
N ILE A 10 23.05 22.26 7.26
CA ILE A 10 22.89 21.02 6.52
C ILE A 10 22.94 21.33 5.02
N SER A 11 23.43 20.40 4.21
CA SER A 11 23.27 20.48 2.76
C SER A 11 22.13 19.56 2.35
N ASP A 12 21.28 20.01 1.43
CA ASP A 12 20.29 19.14 0.81
C ASP A 12 20.90 18.28 -0.33
N ALA A 13 20.07 17.48 -0.99
CA ALA A 13 20.48 16.63 -2.11
C ALA A 13 21.04 17.42 -3.31
N THR A 14 20.77 18.72 -3.41
CA THR A 14 21.33 19.61 -4.45
C THR A 14 22.56 20.38 -3.96
N ASN A 15 23.09 20.02 -2.80
CA ASN A 15 24.22 20.67 -2.11
C ASN A 15 23.97 22.14 -1.75
N THR A 16 22.70 22.52 -1.62
CA THR A 16 22.30 23.83 -1.15
C THR A 16 22.36 23.87 0.37
N LYS A 17 23.10 24.84 0.93
CA LYS A 17 23.23 24.99 2.38
C LYS A 17 21.96 25.55 2.99
N LYS A 18 21.44 24.87 4.00
CA LYS A 18 20.23 25.20 4.74
C LYS A 18 20.51 25.14 6.24
N VAL A 19 19.70 25.85 7.02
CA VAL A 19 19.73 25.79 8.49
C VAL A 19 18.41 25.17 8.92
N ASP A 20 18.47 24.18 9.81
CA ASP A 20 17.28 23.54 10.36
C ASP A 20 16.54 24.52 11.30
N THR A 21 15.21 24.48 11.32
CA THR A 21 14.41 25.29 12.24
C THR A 21 14.79 25.02 13.71
N SER A 22 15.18 23.79 14.03
CA SER A 22 15.67 23.38 15.36
C SER A 22 16.97 24.10 15.74
N GLU A 23 17.86 24.35 14.77
CA GLU A 23 19.08 25.13 14.99
C GLU A 23 18.76 26.59 15.28
N LEU A 24 17.78 27.16 14.56
CA LEU A 24 17.30 28.52 14.81
C LEU A 24 16.71 28.64 16.22
N ILE A 25 15.87 27.68 16.62
CA ILE A 25 15.27 27.67 17.95
C ILE A 25 16.32 27.49 19.04
N ARG A 26 17.33 26.63 18.84
CA ARG A 26 18.42 26.46 19.82
C ARG A 26 19.24 27.74 20.01
N VAL A 27 19.51 28.46 18.92
CA VAL A 27 20.40 29.63 18.95
C VAL A 27 19.67 30.91 19.36
N PHE A 28 18.38 31.04 19.00
CA PHE A 28 17.60 32.27 19.17
C PHE A 28 16.39 32.12 20.09
N GLY A 29 16.05 30.91 20.53
CA GLY A 29 14.89 30.62 21.37
C GLY A 29 13.61 30.33 20.59
N SER A 30 12.51 30.14 21.33
CA SER A 30 11.21 29.81 20.74
C SER A 30 10.70 30.95 19.84
N LEU A 31 10.18 30.60 18.66
CA LEU A 31 9.59 31.55 17.73
C LEU A 31 8.18 31.91 18.21
N THR A 32 8.04 33.07 18.86
CA THR A 32 6.72 33.58 19.23
C THR A 32 6.08 34.25 18.03
N ALA A 33 4.88 33.81 17.65
CA ALA A 33 4.04 34.49 16.68
C ALA A 33 3.43 35.76 17.30
N THR A 34 4.26 36.72 17.66
CA THR A 34 3.78 38.09 17.88
C THR A 34 3.45 38.64 16.51
N HIS A 35 2.21 39.09 16.32
CA HIS A 35 1.76 39.80 15.13
C HIS A 35 2.54 41.12 15.02
N ALA A 36 3.80 41.04 14.60
CA ALA A 36 4.68 42.18 14.46
C ALA A 36 4.05 43.06 13.40
N THR A 37 3.69 44.27 13.82
CA THR A 37 3.25 45.37 12.98
C THR A 37 4.10 45.42 11.71
N LEU A 38 3.43 45.19 10.59
CA LEU A 38 3.89 45.42 9.23
C LEU A 38 4.45 46.85 9.13
N SER A 39 5.74 47.00 9.35
CA SER A 39 6.45 48.27 9.12
C SER A 39 7.82 47.98 8.52
N GLN A 40 7.84 47.14 7.49
CA GLN A 40 8.79 47.23 6.40
C GLN A 40 8.22 46.42 5.24
N SER A 41 7.49 47.12 4.38
CA SER A 41 7.10 46.67 3.06
C SER A 41 8.34 46.61 2.17
N ASP A 42 9.21 45.62 2.39
CA ASP A 42 9.91 45.03 1.26
C ASP A 42 8.95 44.00 0.69
N ALA A 43 8.31 44.38 -0.42
CA ALA A 43 7.51 43.46 -1.21
C ALA A 43 8.43 42.37 -1.76
N MET A 44 8.68 41.33 -0.97
CA MET A 44 9.10 40.05 -1.47
C MET A 44 7.94 39.51 -2.31
N GLN A 45 7.91 39.92 -3.58
CA GLN A 45 7.18 39.20 -4.60
C GLN A 45 7.83 37.81 -4.68
N HIS A 46 7.27 36.88 -3.90
CA HIS A 46 7.42 35.48 -4.22
C HIS A 46 6.72 35.30 -5.56
N ASP A 47 7.51 35.20 -6.63
CA ASP A 47 7.06 34.56 -7.87
C ASP A 47 6.52 33.20 -7.45
N ALA A 48 5.20 33.10 -7.34
CA ALA A 48 4.50 31.85 -7.13
C ALA A 48 4.84 30.98 -8.34
N THR A 49 5.83 30.11 -8.15
CA THR A 49 6.43 29.35 -9.23
C THR A 49 5.36 28.42 -9.79
N PRO A 50 4.98 28.51 -11.08
CA PRO A 50 3.89 27.70 -11.66
C PRO A 50 4.19 26.19 -11.70
N LYS A 51 5.39 25.76 -11.25
CA LYS A 51 5.79 24.36 -11.13
C LYS A 51 5.05 23.61 -10.02
N THR A 52 4.52 24.31 -9.02
CA THR A 52 3.79 23.67 -7.91
C THR A 52 2.52 22.98 -8.41
N ASP A 53 1.76 23.64 -9.28
CA ASP A 53 0.45 23.13 -9.73
C ASP A 53 0.57 21.83 -10.55
N GLN A 54 1.56 21.73 -11.44
CA GLN A 54 1.79 20.51 -12.21
C GLN A 54 2.22 19.33 -11.32
N SER A 55 3.04 19.60 -10.29
CA SER A 55 3.47 18.56 -9.35
C SER A 55 2.32 18.05 -8.49
N VAL A 56 1.42 18.96 -8.06
CA VAL A 56 0.23 18.62 -7.29
C VAL A 56 -0.75 17.80 -8.14
N ALA A 57 -0.99 18.18 -9.39
CA ALA A 57 -1.86 17.44 -10.30
C ALA A 57 -1.34 16.01 -10.55
N LEU A 58 -0.03 15.85 -10.75
CA LEU A 58 0.59 14.52 -10.91
C LEU A 58 0.46 13.66 -9.65
N LEU A 59 0.63 14.25 -8.46
CA LEU A 59 0.44 13.54 -7.20
C LEU A 59 -1.02 13.13 -7.00
N GLN A 60 -1.98 13.99 -7.31
CA GLN A 60 -3.41 13.68 -7.26
C GLN A 60 -3.77 12.53 -8.21
N GLN A 61 -3.26 12.56 -9.44
CA GLN A 61 -3.46 11.46 -10.39
C GLN A 61 -2.88 10.14 -9.86
N LYS A 62 -1.68 10.18 -9.27
CA LYS A 62 -1.04 8.99 -8.68
C LYS A 62 -1.84 8.45 -7.50
N ILE A 63 -2.37 9.32 -6.64
CA ILE A 63 -3.22 8.94 -5.51
C ILE A 63 -4.48 8.24 -6.03
N ALA A 64 -5.20 8.84 -6.98
CA ALA A 64 -6.41 8.25 -7.55
C ALA A 64 -6.16 6.86 -8.19
N LEU A 65 -5.03 6.70 -8.90
CA LEU A 65 -4.65 5.41 -9.46
C LEU A 65 -4.37 4.36 -8.38
N LEU A 66 -3.67 4.75 -7.31
CA LEU A 66 -3.37 3.85 -6.20
C LEU A 66 -4.63 3.44 -5.44
N GLU A 67 -5.55 4.38 -5.19
CA GLU A 67 -6.85 4.10 -4.57
C GLU A 67 -7.66 3.11 -5.40
N GLN A 68 -7.72 3.31 -6.73
CA GLN A 68 -8.41 2.38 -7.62
C GLN A 68 -7.77 0.98 -7.61
N LEU A 69 -6.44 0.90 -7.55
CA LEU A 69 -5.75 -0.38 -7.47
C LEU A 69 -6.04 -1.10 -6.16
N LEU A 70 -6.05 -0.39 -5.03
CA LEU A 70 -6.40 -0.95 -3.72
C LEU A 70 -7.83 -1.48 -3.71
N GLU A 71 -8.78 -0.70 -4.22
CA GLU A 71 -10.19 -1.10 -4.33
C GLU A 71 -10.36 -2.37 -5.17
N ASN A 72 -9.69 -2.43 -6.33
CA ASN A 72 -9.73 -3.61 -7.19
C ASN A 72 -9.11 -4.84 -6.51
N LYS A 73 -8.01 -4.66 -5.77
CA LYS A 73 -7.36 -5.75 -5.03
C LYS A 73 -8.25 -6.26 -3.89
N ASN A 74 -8.94 -5.37 -3.20
CA ASN A 74 -9.86 -5.73 -2.14
C ASN A 74 -11.05 -6.55 -2.68
N LYS A 75 -11.63 -6.14 -3.82
CA LYS A 75 -12.69 -6.91 -4.51
C LYS A 75 -12.23 -8.31 -4.92
N GLU A 76 -11.00 -8.41 -5.42
CA GLU A 76 -10.44 -9.70 -5.82
C GLU A 76 -10.23 -10.63 -4.61
N LEU A 77 -9.77 -10.09 -3.47
CA LEU A 77 -9.67 -10.85 -2.23
C LEU A 77 -11.04 -11.35 -1.77
N GLN A 78 -12.05 -10.47 -1.75
CA GLN A 78 -13.41 -10.86 -1.39
C GLN A 78 -13.94 -11.99 -2.28
N ARG A 79 -13.72 -11.89 -3.59
CA ARG A 79 -14.12 -12.93 -4.56
C ARG A 79 -13.42 -14.27 -4.29
N GLN A 80 -12.16 -14.23 -3.86
CA GLN A 80 -11.42 -15.44 -3.49
C GLN A 80 -11.96 -16.06 -2.20
N ASP A 81 -12.29 -15.24 -1.19
CA ASP A 81 -12.90 -15.71 0.06
C ASP A 81 -14.27 -16.35 -0.19
N GLU A 82 -15.13 -15.71 -1.00
CA GLU A 82 -16.43 -16.25 -1.40
C GLU A 82 -16.27 -17.59 -2.15
N HIS A 83 -15.28 -17.70 -3.04
CA HIS A 83 -14.97 -18.95 -3.74
C HIS A 83 -14.48 -20.04 -2.79
N ILE A 84 -13.63 -19.70 -1.82
CA ILE A 84 -13.16 -20.63 -0.80
C ILE A 84 -14.34 -21.15 0.03
N ASP A 85 -15.25 -20.28 0.45
CA ASP A 85 -16.41 -20.68 1.24
C ASP A 85 -17.38 -21.57 0.43
N SER A 86 -17.57 -21.27 -0.85
CA SER A 86 -18.32 -22.15 -1.76
C SER A 86 -17.69 -23.55 -1.87
N LEU A 87 -16.36 -23.64 -2.02
CA LEU A 87 -15.65 -24.93 -2.05
C LEU A 87 -15.76 -25.69 -0.73
N LYS A 88 -15.61 -25.01 0.41
CA LYS A 88 -15.81 -25.64 1.73
C LYS A 88 -17.23 -26.21 1.85
N GLN A 89 -18.24 -25.45 1.41
CA GLN A 89 -19.62 -25.92 1.45
C GLN A 89 -19.83 -27.15 0.55
N ALA A 90 -19.29 -27.15 -0.67
CA ALA A 90 -19.35 -28.30 -1.56
C ALA A 90 -18.67 -29.54 -0.95
N MET A 91 -17.51 -29.35 -0.31
CA MET A 91 -16.79 -30.43 0.39
C MET A 91 -17.61 -31.02 1.53
N LEU A 92 -18.19 -30.19 2.39
CA LEU A 92 -19.08 -30.64 3.48
C LEU A 92 -20.29 -31.42 2.96
N LEU A 93 -20.88 -30.98 1.84
CA LEU A 93 -21.98 -31.71 1.21
C LEU A 93 -21.53 -33.10 0.76
N ILE A 94 -20.37 -33.21 0.10
CA ILE A 94 -19.81 -34.50 -0.33
C ILE A 94 -19.55 -35.39 0.89
N GLU A 95 -18.91 -34.88 1.93
CA GLU A 95 -18.65 -35.61 3.18
C GLU A 95 -19.94 -36.14 3.81
N SER A 96 -21.02 -35.34 3.80
CA SER A 96 -22.33 -35.77 4.32
C SER A 96 -23.01 -36.88 3.49
N LYS A 97 -22.64 -37.02 2.21
CA LYS A 97 -23.18 -38.05 1.30
C LYS A 97 -22.31 -39.30 1.23
N LEU A 98 -21.12 -39.30 1.84
CA LEU A 98 -20.29 -40.49 1.93
C LEU A 98 -20.90 -41.48 2.95
N PRO A 99 -21.06 -42.77 2.59
CA PRO A 99 -21.51 -43.76 3.54
C PRO A 99 -20.47 -43.93 4.66
N THR A 100 -20.89 -43.78 5.92
CA THR A 100 -20.05 -43.93 7.13
C THR A 100 -19.54 -45.36 7.35
N THR A 101 -19.96 -46.32 6.53
CA THR A 101 -19.58 -47.73 6.66
C THR A 101 -18.56 -48.06 5.58
N PRO A 102 -17.33 -48.53 5.91
CA PRO A 102 -16.51 -49.18 4.91
C PRO A 102 -17.27 -50.43 4.45
N GLU A 103 -17.77 -50.42 3.20
CA GLU A 103 -18.34 -51.64 2.61
C GLU A 103 -17.28 -52.75 2.72
N PRO A 104 -17.62 -53.91 3.30
CA PRO A 104 -16.72 -55.05 3.25
C PRO A 104 -16.58 -55.44 1.78
N VAL A 105 -15.39 -55.18 1.22
CA VAL A 105 -15.05 -55.54 -0.15
C VAL A 105 -15.19 -57.06 -0.28
N THR A 106 -16.33 -57.52 -0.76
CA THR A 106 -16.49 -58.89 -1.19
C THR A 106 -15.64 -59.04 -2.46
N PRO A 107 -14.69 -60.00 -2.52
CA PRO A 107 -13.84 -60.14 -3.68
C PRO A 107 -14.69 -60.66 -4.86
N VAL A 108 -15.10 -59.76 -5.74
CA VAL A 108 -15.76 -60.12 -7.01
C VAL A 108 -14.72 -60.85 -7.87
N PRO A 109 -15.00 -62.06 -8.36
CA PRO A 109 -14.04 -62.79 -9.18
C PRO A 109 -13.77 -62.02 -10.47
N ALA A 110 -12.53 -61.54 -10.61
CA ALA A 110 -12.07 -60.81 -11.78
C ALA A 110 -12.16 -61.70 -13.03
N LYS A 111 -13.19 -61.47 -13.86
CA LYS A 111 -13.25 -62.06 -15.20
C LYS A 111 -12.16 -61.41 -16.04
N LYS A 112 -11.17 -62.20 -16.44
CA LYS A 112 -10.00 -61.76 -17.22
C LYS A 112 -10.46 -61.39 -18.62
N SER A 113 -10.31 -60.11 -18.97
CA SER A 113 -10.71 -59.48 -20.25
C SER A 113 -10.13 -60.15 -21.51
N TRP A 114 -9.04 -60.90 -21.37
CA TRP A 114 -8.42 -61.65 -22.48
C TRP A 114 -9.19 -62.90 -22.93
N GLN A 115 -10.15 -63.40 -22.16
CA GLN A 115 -10.95 -64.57 -22.55
C GLN A 115 -11.89 -64.29 -23.74
N PHE A 116 -12.13 -63.02 -24.07
CA PHE A 116 -12.97 -62.60 -25.19
C PHE A 116 -12.41 -63.00 -26.56
N TRP A 117 -11.08 -63.10 -26.70
CA TRP A 117 -10.40 -63.32 -27.98
C TRP A 117 -10.18 -64.80 -28.31
N LYS A 118 -10.78 -65.71 -27.52
CA LYS A 118 -10.56 -67.15 -27.62
C LYS A 118 -11.64 -67.83 -28.47
N LYS A 119 -11.80 -67.41 -29.73
CA LYS A 119 -12.53 -68.16 -30.77
C LYS A 119 -11.97 -67.87 -32.15
#